data_AF-A0A653BJC1-F1
#
_entry.id   AF-A0A653BJC1-F1
#
_cell.length_a   1.000
_cell.length_b   1.000
_cell.length_c   1.000
_cell.angle_alpha   90.00
_cell.angle_beta   90.00
_cell.angle_gamma   90.00
#
_symmetry.space_group_name_H-M   'P 1'
#
loop_
_entity.id
_entity.type
_entity.pdbx_description
1 polymer ?
#
loop_
_entity_poly.entity_id
_entity_poly.type
_entity_poly.pdbx_seq_one_letter_code
_entity_poly.pdbx_strand_id
1 'polypeptide(L)'
;MPGDALRNVSDSVKLIAETAPDANNLLRQYVAFASQRAASHLNDELKGAWAARTIQMKAQVKRQEEVAKAIFARRVHNIEQALKIAEQHNISRSETDVPADELPDSEMFLLGRPMLQARLENIQAVGPDFDLDYDQNRAMLNTLNVGPTLDPRFQTYRYLRTPEEPVKRDSPRRAFLMIMWGIVGALTGAGVALMRRRTN
;
A
#
# COMPACT_ATOMS: atom_id res chain seq x y z
N MET A 1 10.35 8.63 14.82
CA MET A 1 9.39 7.64 14.30
C MET A 1 8.79 6.91 15.50
N PRO A 2 7.47 6.92 15.71
CA PRO A 2 6.85 6.13 16.77
C PRO A 2 7.08 4.65 16.45
N GLY A 3 7.75 3.93 17.33
CA GLY A 3 7.95 2.49 17.19
C GLY A 3 6.61 1.78 17.36
N ASP A 4 6.27 0.95 16.39
CA ASP A 4 5.04 0.18 16.35
C ASP A 4 4.93 -0.72 17.59
N ALA A 5 3.91 -0.50 18.43
CA ALA A 5 3.77 -1.19 19.73
C ALA A 5 3.57 -2.71 19.60
N LEU A 6 3.21 -3.18 18.40
CA LEU A 6 3.01 -4.60 18.06
C LEU A 6 4.31 -5.34 17.72
N ARG A 7 5.44 -4.63 17.60
CA ARG A 7 6.71 -5.21 17.11
C ARG A 7 7.38 -6.21 18.07
N ASN A 8 6.82 -6.38 19.27
CA ASN A 8 7.37 -7.22 20.35
C ASN A 8 6.36 -8.24 20.91
N VAL A 9 5.32 -8.59 20.16
CA VAL A 9 4.45 -9.71 20.55
C VAL A 9 5.24 -11.02 20.31
N SER A 10 5.57 -11.71 21.40
CA SER A 10 6.20 -13.03 21.34
C SER A 10 5.13 -14.11 21.35
N ASP A 11 4.93 -14.79 20.23
CA ASP A 11 4.01 -15.91 20.13
C ASP A 11 4.74 -17.25 20.30
N SER A 12 4.09 -18.18 21.01
CA SER A 12 4.57 -19.56 21.14
C SER A 12 3.76 -20.49 20.27
N VAL A 13 4.42 -21.20 19.36
CA VAL A 13 3.78 -22.20 18.47
C VAL A 13 4.21 -23.59 18.91
N LYS A 14 3.25 -24.52 19.01
CA LYS A 14 3.50 -25.94 19.35
C LYS A 14 2.86 -26.82 18.29
N LEU A 15 3.57 -27.88 17.90
CA LEU A 15 3.09 -28.89 16.97
C LEU A 15 3.41 -30.28 17.53
N ILE A 16 2.48 -31.22 17.35
CA ILE A 16 2.61 -32.61 17.80
C ILE A 16 2.74 -33.49 16.56
N ALA A 17 3.73 -34.38 16.56
CA ALA A 17 3.94 -35.39 15.52
C ALA A 17 4.31 -36.74 16.15
N GLU A 18 4.36 -37.80 15.34
CA GLU A 18 4.58 -39.17 15.80
C GLU A 18 5.99 -39.40 16.35
N THR A 19 6.98 -38.72 15.78
CA THR A 19 8.39 -38.79 16.19
C THR A 19 8.95 -37.41 16.54
N ALA A 20 10.00 -37.40 17.38
CA ALA A 20 10.72 -36.18 17.75
C ALA A 20 11.35 -35.44 16.54
N PRO A 21 12.07 -36.09 15.62
CA PRO A 21 12.61 -35.40 14.44
C PRO A 21 11.50 -34.89 13.52
N ASP A 22 10.40 -35.63 13.37
CA ASP A 22 9.28 -35.19 12.53
C ASP A 22 8.59 -33.94 13.11
N ALA A 23 8.41 -33.86 14.43
CA ALA A 23 7.80 -32.69 15.07
C ALA A 23 8.62 -31.41 14.84
N ASN A 24 9.94 -31.49 14.94
CA ASN A 24 10.84 -30.37 14.68
C ASN A 24 10.83 -29.96 13.20
N ASN A 25 10.98 -30.93 12.30
CA ASN A 25 11.00 -30.68 10.86
C ASN A 25 9.67 -30.09 10.37
N LEU A 26 8.55 -30.67 10.80
CA LEU A 26 7.22 -30.23 10.41
C LEU A 26 6.91 -28.82 10.93
N LEU A 27 7.28 -28.50 12.18
CA LEU A 27 7.12 -27.15 12.71
C LEU A 27 7.92 -26.12 11.89
N ARG A 28 9.19 -26.42 11.56
CA ARG A 28 10.02 -25.54 10.73
C ARG A 28 9.42 -25.33 9.34
N GLN A 29 8.92 -26.40 8.72
CA GLN A 29 8.28 -26.34 7.41
C GLN A 29 6.99 -25.52 7.44
N TYR A 30 6.14 -25.69 8.47
CA TYR A 30 4.92 -24.90 8.60
C TYR A 30 5.20 -23.41 8.82
N VAL A 31 6.18 -23.06 9.65
CA VAL A 31 6.57 -21.66 9.85
C VAL A 31 7.11 -21.05 8.55
N ALA A 32 7.96 -21.79 7.83
CA ALA A 32 8.47 -21.35 6.52
C ALA A 32 7.33 -21.18 5.49
N PHE A 33 6.41 -22.14 5.42
CA PHE A 33 5.24 -22.09 4.53
C PHE A 33 4.32 -20.91 4.87
N ALA A 34 4.00 -20.73 6.15
CA ALA A 34 3.16 -19.62 6.61
C ALA A 34 3.82 -18.27 6.30
N SER A 35 5.13 -18.15 6.51
CA SER A 35 5.89 -16.95 6.14
C SER A 35 5.90 -16.69 4.64
N GLN A 36 6.09 -17.72 3.83
CA GLN A 36 6.07 -17.58 2.37
C GLN A 36 4.70 -17.16 1.87
N ARG A 37 3.63 -17.76 2.42
CA ARG A 37 2.24 -17.40 2.10
C ARG A 37 1.91 -15.96 2.51
N ALA A 38 2.34 -15.55 3.69
CA ALA A 38 2.14 -14.19 4.17
C ALA A 38 2.92 -13.17 3.32
N ALA A 39 4.17 -13.47 2.97
CA ALA A 39 4.98 -12.63 2.09
C ALA A 39 4.39 -12.54 0.68
N SER A 40 3.90 -13.64 0.10
CA SER A 40 3.24 -13.60 -1.22
C SER A 40 1.96 -12.78 -1.19
N HIS A 41 1.13 -12.95 -0.15
CA HIS A 41 -0.10 -12.18 0.00
C HIS A 41 0.19 -10.68 0.13
N LEU A 42 1.14 -10.31 0.97
CA LEU A 42 1.56 -8.92 1.15
C LEU A 42 2.11 -8.32 -0.16
N ASN A 43 2.91 -9.09 -0.91
CA ASN A 43 3.43 -8.65 -2.20
C ASN A 43 2.33 -8.43 -3.23
N ASP A 44 1.31 -9.29 -3.26
CA ASP A 44 0.18 -9.15 -4.17
C ASP A 44 -0.73 -7.98 -3.78
N GLU A 45 -0.97 -7.77 -2.48
CA GLU A 45 -1.62 -6.57 -1.95
C GLU A 45 -0.85 -5.30 -2.33
N LEU A 46 0.48 -5.29 -2.15
CA LEU A 46 1.34 -4.17 -2.52
C LEU A 46 1.23 -3.87 -4.02
N LYS A 47 1.30 -4.88 -4.88
CA LYS A 47 1.11 -4.72 -6.34
C LYS A 47 -0.27 -4.13 -6.66
N GLY A 48 -1.32 -4.62 -6.02
CA GLY A 48 -2.68 -4.13 -6.20
C GLY A 48 -2.82 -2.66 -5.78
N ALA A 49 -2.34 -2.32 -4.58
CA ALA A 49 -2.34 -0.96 -4.06
C ALA A 49 -1.50 -0.01 -4.93
N TRP A 50 -0.33 -0.48 -5.39
CA TRP A 50 0.54 0.27 -6.29
C TRP A 50 -0.14 0.56 -7.63
N ALA A 51 -0.77 -0.45 -8.24
CA ALA A 51 -1.51 -0.29 -9.48
C ALA A 51 -2.67 0.70 -9.32
N ALA A 52 -3.46 0.56 -8.24
CA ALA A 52 -4.54 1.48 -7.92
C ALA A 52 -4.03 2.92 -7.75
N ARG A 53 -2.94 3.12 -7.01
CA ARG A 53 -2.32 4.43 -6.81
C ARG A 53 -1.79 5.03 -8.12
N THR A 54 -1.19 4.21 -8.97
CA THR A 54 -0.70 4.63 -10.29
C THR A 54 -1.84 5.09 -11.19
N ILE A 55 -2.94 4.32 -11.25
CA ILE A 55 -4.14 4.69 -12.03
C ILE A 55 -4.75 5.99 -11.48
N GLN A 56 -4.87 6.12 -10.16
CA GLN A 56 -5.38 7.34 -9.53
C GLN A 56 -4.52 8.56 -9.88
N MET A 57 -3.19 8.45 -9.75
CA MET A 57 -2.25 9.53 -10.05
C MET A 57 -2.31 9.91 -11.54
N LYS A 58 -2.37 8.91 -12.43
CA LYS A 58 -2.52 9.14 -13.88
C LYS A 58 -3.80 9.90 -14.21
N ALA A 59 -4.91 9.53 -13.59
CA ALA A 59 -6.17 10.23 -13.76
C ALA A 59 -6.11 11.68 -13.23
N GLN A 60 -5.40 11.91 -12.13
CA GLN A 60 -5.19 13.25 -11.56
C GLN A 60 -4.38 14.15 -12.48
N VAL A 61 -3.22 13.68 -12.96
CA VAL A 61 -2.38 14.41 -13.93
C VAL A 61 -3.18 14.73 -15.19
N LYS A 62 -3.92 13.76 -15.75
CA LYS A 62 -4.75 13.99 -16.93
C LYS A 62 -5.82 15.07 -16.71
N ARG A 63 -6.50 15.07 -15.56
CA ARG A 63 -7.47 16.12 -15.23
C ARG A 63 -6.81 17.50 -15.15
N GLN A 64 -5.63 17.59 -14.54
CA GLN A 64 -4.87 18.85 -14.49
C GLN A 64 -4.49 19.33 -15.91
N GLU A 65 -4.10 18.42 -16.81
CA GLU A 65 -3.84 18.77 -18.21
C GLU A 65 -5.08 19.28 -18.95
N GLU A 66 -6.23 18.65 -18.75
CA GLU A 66 -7.48 19.09 -19.37
C GLU A 66 -7.92 20.46 -18.85
N VAL A 67 -7.77 20.72 -17.54
CA VAL A 67 -8.05 22.04 -16.95
C VAL A 67 -7.10 23.10 -17.49
N ALA A 68 -5.80 22.85 -17.52
CA ALA A 68 -4.81 23.77 -18.06
C ALA A 68 -5.10 24.12 -19.53
N LYS A 69 -5.42 23.11 -20.35
CA LYS A 69 -5.83 23.30 -21.75
C LYS A 69 -7.12 24.12 -21.89
N ALA A 70 -8.10 23.90 -21.04
CA ALA A 70 -9.35 24.66 -21.05
C ALA A 70 -9.14 26.14 -20.66
N ILE A 71 -8.28 26.41 -19.68
CA ILE A 71 -7.90 27.77 -19.28
C ILE A 71 -7.13 28.45 -20.41
N PHE A 72 -6.15 27.75 -21.00
CA PHE A 72 -5.38 28.22 -22.15
C PHE A 72 -6.28 28.60 -23.33
N ALA A 73 -7.18 27.70 -23.74
CA ALA A 73 -8.10 27.93 -24.86
C ALA A 73 -9.01 29.14 -24.60
N ARG A 74 -9.49 29.31 -23.35
CA ARG A 74 -10.28 30.48 -22.96
C ARG A 74 -9.46 31.76 -23.05
N ARG A 75 -8.21 31.76 -22.57
CA ARG A 75 -7.32 32.93 -22.61
C ARG A 75 -7.01 33.35 -24.04
N VAL A 76 -6.71 32.38 -24.93
CA VAL A 76 -6.51 32.63 -26.36
C VAL A 76 -7.77 33.26 -26.98
N HIS A 77 -8.95 32.66 -26.73
CA HIS A 77 -10.20 33.17 -27.25
C HIS A 77 -10.49 34.62 -26.78
N ASN A 78 -10.26 34.92 -25.50
CA ASN A 78 -10.48 36.25 -24.94
C ASN A 78 -9.55 37.30 -25.58
N ILE A 79 -8.27 36.96 -25.79
CA ILE A 79 -7.31 37.86 -26.47
C ILE A 79 -7.69 38.07 -27.94
N GLU A 80 -8.12 37.03 -28.64
CA GLU A 80 -8.60 37.15 -30.02
C GLU A 80 -9.83 38.05 -30.13
N GLN A 81 -10.79 37.93 -29.19
CA GLN A 81 -11.95 38.83 -29.14
C GLN A 81 -11.53 40.27 -28.83
N ALA A 82 -10.64 40.47 -27.85
CA ALA A 82 -10.13 41.79 -27.50
C ALA A 82 -9.39 42.44 -28.68
N LEU A 83 -8.58 41.67 -29.43
CA LEU A 83 -7.88 42.14 -30.62
C LEU A 83 -8.86 42.58 -31.70
N LYS A 84 -9.91 41.79 -31.95
CA LYS A 84 -10.96 42.14 -32.91
C LYS A 84 -11.70 43.43 -32.54
N ILE A 85 -11.98 43.65 -31.25
CA ILE A 85 -12.60 44.89 -30.76
C ILE A 85 -11.63 46.06 -30.94
N ALA A 86 -10.36 45.90 -30.55
CA ALA A 86 -9.33 46.92 -30.72
C ALA A 86 -9.12 47.30 -32.20
N GLU A 87 -9.20 46.34 -33.13
CA GLU A 87 -9.19 46.59 -34.58
C GLU A 87 -10.40 47.39 -35.06
N GLN A 88 -11.61 47.01 -34.64
CA GLN A 88 -12.84 47.72 -35.02
C GLN A 88 -12.84 49.17 -34.53
N HIS A 89 -12.30 49.42 -33.34
CA HIS A 89 -12.23 50.76 -32.73
C HIS A 89 -10.92 51.51 -33.01
N ASN A 90 -10.03 50.96 -33.85
CA ASN A 90 -8.72 51.54 -34.20
C ASN A 90 -7.79 51.86 -33.01
N ILE A 91 -7.93 51.13 -31.90
CA ILE A 91 -7.14 51.32 -30.68
C ILE A 91 -5.73 50.76 -30.91
N SER A 92 -4.80 51.65 -31.20
CA SER A 92 -3.43 51.29 -31.62
C SER A 92 -2.39 51.45 -30.52
N ARG A 93 -2.76 52.07 -29.39
CA ARG A 93 -1.92 52.27 -28.19
C ARG A 93 -2.71 51.90 -26.95
N SER A 94 -2.01 51.70 -25.84
CA SER A 94 -2.66 51.46 -24.55
C SER A 94 -3.41 52.71 -24.11
N GLU A 95 -4.70 52.59 -23.86
CA GLU A 95 -5.59 53.65 -23.36
C GLU A 95 -5.85 53.51 -21.85
N THR A 96 -5.07 52.67 -21.17
CA THR A 96 -5.17 52.40 -19.72
C THR A 96 -3.81 52.43 -19.04
N ASP A 97 -3.80 52.94 -17.81
CA ASP A 97 -2.64 52.94 -16.90
C ASP A 97 -2.58 51.68 -16.01
N VAL A 98 -3.62 50.83 -16.06
CA VAL A 98 -3.66 49.58 -15.31
C VAL A 98 -2.70 48.56 -15.95
N PRO A 99 -1.89 47.84 -15.16
CA PRO A 99 -1.03 46.79 -15.68
C PRO A 99 -1.83 45.72 -16.45
N ALA A 100 -1.27 45.22 -17.54
CA ALA A 100 -1.91 44.23 -18.41
C ALA A 100 -2.38 42.94 -17.71
N ASP A 101 -1.79 42.61 -16.56
CA ASP A 101 -2.10 41.40 -15.80
C ASP A 101 -3.22 41.60 -14.77
N GLU A 102 -3.58 42.85 -14.46
CA GLU A 102 -4.65 43.20 -13.53
C GLU A 102 -5.94 43.61 -14.25
N LEU A 103 -5.87 43.79 -15.57
CA LEU A 103 -7.01 44.16 -16.40
C LEU A 103 -8.02 43.02 -16.55
N PRO A 104 -9.32 43.28 -16.31
CA PRO A 104 -10.36 42.31 -16.61
C PRO A 104 -10.39 41.93 -18.09
N ASP A 105 -10.75 40.68 -18.39
CA ASP A 105 -10.86 40.16 -19.76
C ASP A 105 -11.76 41.04 -20.66
N SER A 106 -12.80 41.67 -20.09
CA SER A 106 -13.72 42.55 -20.81
C SER A 106 -13.10 43.87 -21.27
N GLU A 107 -12.04 44.34 -20.62
CA GLU A 107 -11.38 45.62 -20.88
C GLU A 107 -10.02 45.44 -21.56
N MET A 108 -9.64 44.19 -21.84
CA MET A 108 -8.34 43.84 -22.42
C MET A 108 -8.08 44.52 -23.78
N PHE A 109 -9.14 44.91 -24.51
CA PHE A 109 -9.04 45.66 -25.77
C PHE A 109 -8.37 47.04 -25.60
N LEU A 110 -8.37 47.62 -24.39
CA LEU A 110 -7.74 48.90 -24.08
C LEU A 110 -6.21 48.85 -24.17
N LEU A 111 -5.60 47.66 -24.13
CA LEU A 111 -4.15 47.46 -24.28
C LEU A 111 -3.65 47.82 -25.70
N GLY A 112 -4.56 47.84 -26.67
CA GLY A 112 -4.27 48.14 -28.07
C GLY A 112 -3.70 46.94 -28.85
N ARG A 113 -3.83 47.02 -30.18
CA ARG A 113 -3.47 45.95 -31.12
C ARG A 113 -2.06 45.36 -30.97
N PRO A 114 -0.96 46.15 -30.95
CA PRO A 114 0.38 45.57 -30.96
C PRO A 114 0.68 44.77 -29.69
N MET A 115 0.16 45.19 -28.53
CA MET A 115 0.33 44.47 -27.27
C MET A 115 -0.49 43.18 -27.25
N LEU A 116 -1.73 43.23 -27.73
CA LEU A 116 -2.59 42.04 -27.82
C LEU A 116 -2.02 40.99 -28.78
N GLN A 117 -1.49 41.43 -29.93
CA GLN A 117 -0.86 40.53 -30.89
C GLN A 117 0.42 39.90 -30.32
N ALA A 118 1.29 40.70 -29.69
CA ALA A 118 2.50 40.18 -29.05
C ALA A 118 2.15 39.18 -27.92
N ARG A 119 1.09 39.44 -27.15
CA ARG A 119 0.63 38.54 -26.08
C ARG A 119 0.02 37.25 -26.65
N LEU A 120 -0.72 37.33 -27.74
CA LEU A 120 -1.25 36.16 -28.45
C LEU A 120 -0.12 35.27 -28.96
N GLU A 121 0.86 35.86 -29.64
CA GLU A 121 2.05 35.16 -30.15
C GLU A 121 2.86 34.54 -28.99
N ASN A 122 3.03 35.26 -27.89
CA ASN A 122 3.74 34.77 -26.71
C ASN A 122 3.01 33.58 -26.07
N ILE A 123 1.69 33.69 -25.82
CA ILE A 123 0.90 32.61 -25.23
C ILE A 123 0.88 31.38 -26.13
N GLN A 124 0.75 31.56 -27.45
CA GLN A 124 0.83 30.46 -28.41
C GLN A 124 2.22 29.78 -28.41
N ALA A 125 3.30 30.54 -28.22
CA ALA A 125 4.65 30.00 -28.13
C ALA A 125 4.93 29.26 -26.82
N VAL A 126 4.41 29.74 -25.69
CA VAL A 126 4.60 29.14 -24.36
C VAL A 126 3.68 27.92 -24.14
N GLY A 127 2.43 28.00 -24.60
CA GLY A 127 1.42 26.96 -24.41
C GLY A 127 0.65 27.08 -23.08
N PRO A 128 -0.05 26.02 -22.66
CA PRO A 128 -0.78 25.97 -21.40
C PRO A 128 0.17 26.07 -20.20
N ASP A 129 -0.21 26.87 -19.22
CA ASP A 129 0.50 27.00 -17.95
C ASP A 129 0.06 25.91 -16.97
N PHE A 130 1.01 25.40 -16.18
CA PHE A 130 0.78 24.30 -15.25
C PHE A 130 1.27 24.67 -13.85
N ASP A 131 0.48 24.34 -12.84
CA ASP A 131 0.85 24.58 -11.45
C ASP A 131 1.99 23.65 -10.98
N LEU A 132 2.71 24.07 -9.94
CA LEU A 132 3.77 23.28 -9.31
C LEU A 132 3.31 21.86 -8.91
N ASP A 133 2.06 21.74 -8.45
CA ASP A 133 1.47 20.45 -8.07
C ASP A 133 1.40 19.48 -9.24
N TYR A 134 1.18 19.96 -10.47
CA TYR A 134 1.16 19.11 -11.66
C TYR A 134 2.53 18.52 -11.94
N ASP A 135 3.60 19.33 -11.87
CA ASP A 135 4.97 18.86 -12.07
C ASP A 135 5.38 17.84 -10.99
N GLN A 136 5.00 18.10 -9.74
CA GLN A 136 5.20 17.13 -8.65
C GLN A 136 4.45 15.82 -8.90
N ASN A 137 3.18 15.89 -9.29
CA ASN A 137 2.37 14.71 -9.60
C ASN A 137 2.94 13.94 -10.80
N ARG A 138 3.49 14.64 -11.79
CA ARG A 138 4.12 14.03 -12.96
C ARG A 138 5.45 13.36 -12.59
N ALA A 139 6.25 13.98 -11.74
CA ALA A 139 7.45 13.36 -11.18
C ALA A 139 7.11 12.11 -10.34
N MET A 140 6.08 12.19 -9.49
CA MET A 140 5.58 11.05 -8.72
C MET A 140 5.01 9.94 -9.61
N LEU A 141 4.35 10.29 -10.72
CA LEU A 141 3.89 9.29 -11.68
C LEU A 141 5.07 8.56 -12.35
N ASN A 142 6.15 9.29 -12.64
CA ASN A 142 7.37 8.68 -13.16
C ASN A 142 8.00 7.70 -12.16
N THR A 143 8.01 8.02 -10.86
CA THR A 143 8.49 7.07 -9.83
C THR A 143 7.56 5.88 -9.67
N LEU A 144 6.24 6.09 -9.74
CA LEU A 144 5.25 5.01 -9.69
C LEU A 144 5.36 4.07 -10.91
N ASN A 145 5.74 4.57 -12.09
CA ASN A 145 5.92 3.73 -13.28
C ASN A 145 7.11 2.75 -13.17
N VAL A 146 8.09 3.02 -12.29
CA VAL A 146 9.22 2.10 -12.03
C VAL A 146 8.74 0.82 -11.32
N GLY A 147 7.57 0.86 -10.70
CA GLY A 147 6.96 -0.29 -10.03
C GLY A 147 7.45 -0.48 -8.59
N PRO A 148 6.75 -1.34 -7.82
CA PRO A 148 7.13 -1.62 -6.44
C PRO A 148 8.43 -2.43 -6.39
N THR A 149 9.37 -2.02 -5.55
CA THR A 149 10.58 -2.78 -5.25
C THR A 149 10.27 -3.86 -4.21
N LEU A 150 10.15 -5.11 -4.65
CA LEU A 150 9.92 -6.25 -3.76
C LEU A 150 11.26 -6.79 -3.27
N ASP A 151 11.44 -6.92 -1.96
CA ASP A 151 12.60 -7.63 -1.40
C ASP A 151 12.31 -9.14 -1.37
N PRO A 152 13.03 -9.96 -2.15
CA PRO A 152 12.85 -11.41 -2.14
C PRO A 152 13.22 -12.06 -0.79
N ARG A 153 13.93 -11.33 0.10
CA ARG A 153 14.33 -11.80 1.42
C ARG A 153 13.37 -11.35 2.53
N PHE A 154 12.21 -10.78 2.18
CA PHE A 154 11.24 -10.35 3.17
C PHE A 154 10.72 -11.53 4.01
N GLN A 155 10.98 -11.48 5.31
CA GLN A 155 10.54 -12.47 6.29
C GLN A 155 9.52 -11.84 7.23
N THR A 156 8.38 -12.49 7.40
CA THR A 156 7.29 -11.99 8.27
C THR A 156 7.49 -12.35 9.75
N TYR A 157 8.57 -13.05 10.07
CA TYR A 157 8.85 -13.55 11.41
C TYR A 157 10.34 -13.50 11.72
N ARG A 158 10.66 -13.55 13.02
CA ARG A 158 12.02 -13.69 13.53
C ARG A 158 12.03 -14.72 14.64
N TYR A 159 12.91 -15.73 14.56
CA TYR A 159 13.06 -16.68 15.66
C TYR A 159 13.68 -15.98 16.88
N LEU A 160 12.95 -15.99 18.00
CA LEU A 160 13.52 -15.71 19.33
C LEU A 160 14.13 -16.96 19.94
N ARG A 161 13.55 -18.13 19.65
CA ARG A 161 14.08 -19.44 19.98
C ARG A 161 13.87 -20.39 18.80
N THR A 162 14.95 -21.02 18.35
CA THR A 162 14.88 -22.00 17.27
C THR A 162 14.14 -23.25 17.73
N PRO A 163 13.34 -23.90 16.86
CA PRO A 163 12.72 -25.17 17.20
C PRO A 163 13.77 -26.21 17.61
N GLU A 164 13.64 -26.75 18.82
CA GLU A 164 14.48 -27.80 19.39
C GLU A 164 13.74 -29.14 19.30
N GLU A 165 14.47 -30.22 19.09
CA GLU A 165 13.88 -31.56 19.08
C GLU A 165 13.41 -31.94 20.49
N PRO A 166 12.19 -32.47 20.65
CA PRO A 166 11.67 -32.81 21.97
C PRO A 166 12.46 -34.00 22.52
N VAL A 167 13.25 -33.74 23.57
CA VAL A 167 14.05 -34.75 24.27
C VAL A 167 13.17 -35.79 24.98
N LYS A 168 11.93 -35.43 25.32
CA LYS A 168 10.95 -36.32 25.97
C LYS A 168 9.62 -36.28 25.21
N ARG A 169 9.02 -37.45 25.00
CA ARG A 169 7.66 -37.59 24.42
C ARG A 169 6.63 -37.08 25.43
N ASP A 170 5.68 -36.27 24.97
CA ASP A 170 4.63 -35.71 25.83
C ASP A 170 3.61 -36.76 26.29
N SER A 171 3.31 -37.77 25.47
CA SER A 171 2.33 -38.81 25.78
C SER A 171 2.59 -40.14 25.03
N PRO A 172 2.08 -41.28 25.54
CA PRO A 172 1.56 -41.50 26.89
C PRO A 172 2.67 -41.72 27.93
N ARG A 173 2.47 -41.18 29.14
CA ARG A 173 3.39 -41.36 30.27
C ARG A 173 3.29 -42.80 30.79
N ARG A 174 4.20 -43.67 30.36
CA ARG A 174 4.23 -45.10 30.74
C ARG A 174 4.10 -45.34 32.24
N ALA A 175 4.77 -44.52 33.06
CA ALA A 175 4.68 -44.60 34.53
C ALA A 175 3.26 -44.38 35.06
N PHE A 176 2.56 -43.36 34.55
CA PHE A 176 1.18 -43.09 34.92
C PHE A 176 0.26 -44.24 34.50
N LEU A 177 0.46 -44.76 33.29
CA LEU A 177 -0.31 -45.88 32.74
C LEU A 177 -0.11 -47.16 33.58
N MET A 178 1.11 -47.45 34.02
CA MET A 178 1.42 -48.57 34.91
C MET A 178 0.76 -48.41 36.29
N ILE A 179 0.80 -47.21 36.88
CA ILE A 179 0.11 -46.95 38.17
C ILE A 179 -1.40 -47.17 38.02
N MET A 180 -1.99 -46.66 36.95
CA MET A 180 -3.43 -46.79 36.69
C MET A 180 -3.85 -48.26 36.53
N TRP A 181 -3.13 -49.05 35.71
CA TRP A 181 -3.37 -50.49 35.59
C TRP A 181 -3.13 -51.24 36.91
N GLY A 182 -2.15 -50.81 37.71
CA GLY A 182 -1.89 -51.38 39.03
C GLY A 182 -3.07 -51.21 39.99
N ILE A 183 -3.67 -50.02 40.04
CA ILE A 183 -4.85 -49.75 40.87
C ILE A 183 -6.05 -50.58 40.39
N VAL A 184 -6.29 -50.61 39.08
CA VAL A 184 -7.38 -51.40 38.49
C VAL A 184 -7.20 -52.88 38.83
N GLY A 185 -5.99 -53.43 38.65
CA GLY A 185 -5.67 -54.81 38.99
C GLY A 185 -5.86 -55.13 40.48
N ALA A 186 -5.45 -54.22 41.37
CA ALA A 186 -5.62 -54.39 42.81
C ALA A 186 -7.11 -54.42 43.23
N LEU A 187 -7.93 -53.50 42.70
CA LEU A 187 -9.36 -53.45 42.98
C LEU A 187 -10.09 -54.70 42.46
N THR A 188 -9.80 -55.11 41.23
CA THR A 188 -10.38 -56.33 40.65
C THR A 188 -9.94 -57.58 41.43
N GLY A 189 -8.65 -57.68 41.78
CA GLY A 189 -8.13 -58.80 42.58
C GLY A 189 -8.75 -58.89 43.97
N ALA A 190 -8.90 -57.76 44.66
CA ALA A 190 -9.59 -57.69 45.95
C ALA A 190 -11.07 -58.10 45.83
N GLY A 191 -11.76 -57.66 44.78
CA GLY A 191 -13.14 -58.04 44.51
C GLY A 191 -13.32 -59.55 44.35
N VAL A 192 -12.46 -60.20 43.55
CA VAL A 192 -12.49 -61.66 43.35
C VAL A 192 -12.17 -62.41 44.65
N ALA A 193 -11.18 -61.97 45.42
CA ALA A 193 -10.81 -62.60 46.69
C ALA A 193 -11.95 -62.55 47.72
N LEU A 194 -12.63 -61.40 47.83
CA LEU A 194 -13.79 -61.24 48.71
C LEU A 194 -14.96 -62.14 48.28
N MET A 195 -15.21 -62.27 46.98
CA MET A 195 -16.29 -63.11 46.47
C MET A 195 -16.03 -64.60 46.72
N ARG A 196 -14.78 -65.06 46.52
CA ARG A 196 -14.37 -66.44 46.84
C ARG A 196 -14.44 -66.76 48.33
N ARG A 197 -14.11 -65.80 49.21
CA ARG A 197 -14.20 -65.99 50.66
C ARG A 197 -15.64 -66.07 51.16
N ARG A 198 -16.60 -65.49 50.43
CA ARG A 198 -18.02 -65.51 50.81
C ARG A 198 -18.74 -66.79 50.36
N THR A 199 -18.17 -67.54 49.42
CA THR A 199 -18.72 -68.79 48.87
C THR A 199 -18.13 -70.05 49.51
N ASN A 200 -17.15 -69.92 50.41
CA ASN A 200 -16.67 -70.97 51.32
C ASN A 200 -17.22 -70.69 52.73
#